data_AF-A1S1B3-F1
#
_entry.id   AF-A1S1B3-F1
#
_cell.length_a   1.000
_cell.length_b   1.000
_cell.length_c   1.000
_cell.angle_alpha   90.00
_cell.angle_beta   90.00
_cell.angle_gamma   90.00
#
_symmetry.space_group_name_H-M   'P 1'
#
loop_
_entity.id
_entity.type
_entity.pdbx_description
1 polymer ?
#
loop_
_entity_poly.entity_id
_entity_poly.type
_entity_poly.pdbx_seq_one_letter_code
_entity_poly.pdbx_strand_id
1 'polypeptide(L)'
;MYGSTVSMEEYRRLRQYLLRKPTLGGCRVERVPGGYRVVCRRGNAVVSEEGAVFLFEDNRMAFYKGDVSVEGRDLRYPARPFSEALASIGFQEEAESPEELYGMAESVYTAWEEDIEEVKRRLRERYGEVYE
;
A
#
# COMPACT_ATOMS: atom_id res chain seq x y z
N MET A 1 14.40 1.67 43.65
CA MET A 1 14.00 0.99 42.41
C MET A 1 12.94 1.85 41.74
N TYR A 2 13.33 2.69 40.77
CA TYR A 2 12.36 3.49 40.02
C TYR A 2 11.75 2.60 38.95
N GLY A 3 10.57 2.06 39.25
CA GLY A 3 9.73 1.43 38.24
C GLY A 3 9.31 2.50 37.26
N SER A 4 9.82 2.40 36.04
CA SER A 4 9.47 3.28 34.93
C SER A 4 7.97 3.17 34.68
N THR A 5 7.18 4.07 35.26
CA THR A 5 5.80 4.30 34.89
C THR A 5 5.82 4.84 33.47
N VAL A 6 5.79 3.93 32.50
CA VAL A 6 5.52 4.35 31.14
C VAL A 6 4.12 4.97 31.14
N SER A 7 4.03 6.23 30.73
CA SER A 7 2.76 6.92 30.72
C SER A 7 1.82 6.20 29.74
N MET A 8 0.54 6.09 30.09
CA MET A 8 -0.52 5.59 29.20
C MET A 8 -0.50 6.25 27.80
N GLU A 9 0.17 7.40 27.68
CA GLU A 9 0.42 8.13 26.45
C GLU A 9 1.38 7.41 25.49
N GLU A 10 2.48 6.80 25.98
CA GLU A 10 3.40 6.03 25.13
C GLU A 10 2.71 4.79 24.56
N TYR A 11 1.94 4.07 25.39
CA TYR A 11 1.16 2.92 24.94
C TYR A 11 0.13 3.31 23.87
N ARG A 12 -0.60 4.43 24.07
CA ARG A 12 -1.54 4.96 23.06
C ARG A 12 -0.84 5.29 21.75
N ARG A 13 0.35 5.91 21.81
CA ARG A 13 1.14 6.26 20.63
C ARG A 13 1.58 5.02 19.86
N LEU A 14 2.11 4.01 20.53
CA LEU A 14 2.52 2.74 19.90
C LEU A 14 1.32 1.99 19.31
N ARG A 15 0.18 1.98 20.01
CA ARG A 15 -1.05 1.38 19.50
C ARG A 15 -1.59 2.10 18.26
N GLN A 16 -1.53 3.43 18.22
CA GLN A 16 -1.88 4.20 17.01
C GLN A 16 -0.94 3.89 15.84
N TYR A 17 0.35 3.68 16.13
CA TYR A 17 1.31 3.30 15.10
C TYR A 17 0.98 1.94 14.47
N LEU A 18 0.54 0.96 15.27
CA LEU A 18 0.10 -0.36 14.78
C LEU A 18 -1.12 -0.30 13.84
N LEU A 19 -1.93 0.76 13.91
CA LEU A 19 -3.09 0.95 13.04
C LEU A 19 -2.75 1.67 11.73
N ARG A 20 -1.56 2.27 11.63
CA ARG A 20 -1.14 3.00 10.43
C ARG A 20 -0.82 2.02 9.32
N LYS A 21 -1.34 2.29 8.12
CA LYS A 21 -0.98 1.54 6.91
C LYS A 21 0.16 2.24 6.17
N PRO A 22 0.99 1.49 5.42
CA PRO A 22 2.03 2.08 4.59
C PRO A 22 1.41 2.96 3.51
N THR A 23 2.15 3.98 3.10
CA THR A 23 1.73 4.93 2.06
C THR A 23 2.82 5.11 1.02
N LEU A 24 2.43 5.12 -0.25
CA LEU A 24 3.27 5.32 -1.42
C LEU A 24 2.56 6.28 -2.36
N GLY A 25 3.23 7.34 -2.83
CA GLY A 25 2.66 8.33 -3.76
C GLY A 25 1.37 8.99 -3.25
N GLY A 26 1.25 9.19 -1.94
CA GLY A 26 0.03 9.72 -1.30
C GLY A 26 -1.14 8.73 -1.22
N CYS A 27 -0.93 7.49 -1.64
CA CYS A 27 -1.91 6.42 -1.62
C CYS A 27 -1.58 5.39 -0.54
N ARG A 28 -2.60 4.71 -0.03
CA ARG A 28 -2.43 3.64 0.96
C ARG A 28 -2.08 2.33 0.27
N VAL A 29 -1.13 1.58 0.81
CA VAL A 29 -0.74 0.27 0.29
C VAL A 29 -1.33 -0.83 1.17
N GLU A 30 -1.97 -1.81 0.55
CA GLU A 30 -2.48 -3.02 1.19
C GLU A 30 -1.87 -4.26 0.52
N ARG A 31 -1.51 -5.26 1.31
CA ARG A 31 -1.15 -6.57 0.77
C ARG A 31 -2.41 -7.33 0.39
N VAL A 32 -2.42 -7.92 -0.80
CA VAL A 32 -3.50 -8.76 -1.31
C VAL A 32 -2.93 -10.09 -1.82
N PRO A 33 -3.74 -11.15 -2.01
CA PRO A 33 -3.23 -12.38 -2.61
C PRO A 33 -2.60 -12.10 -3.98
N GLY A 34 -1.32 -12.45 -4.13
CA GLY A 34 -0.58 -12.28 -5.39
C GLY A 34 -0.01 -10.88 -5.66
N GLY A 35 -0.09 -9.93 -4.73
CA GLY A 35 0.56 -8.64 -4.90
C GLY A 35 0.08 -7.55 -3.94
N TYR A 36 -0.04 -6.34 -4.45
CA TYR A 36 -0.35 -5.14 -3.67
C TYR A 36 -1.54 -4.39 -4.25
N ARG A 37 -2.32 -3.76 -3.37
CA ARG A 37 -3.35 -2.82 -3.74
C ARG A 37 -2.95 -1.41 -3.30
N VAL A 38 -2.79 -0.53 -4.27
CA VAL A 38 -2.55 0.90 -4.07
C VAL A 38 -3.90 1.60 -4.10
N VAL A 39 -4.36 2.06 -2.94
CA VAL A 39 -5.66 2.71 -2.74
C VAL A 39 -5.45 4.22 -2.69
N CYS A 40 -5.89 4.89 -3.75
CA CYS A 40 -5.79 6.33 -3.92
C CYS A 40 -7.17 7.01 -3.77
N ARG A 41 -7.18 8.35 -3.79
CA ARG A 41 -8.41 9.12 -3.61
C ARG A 41 -9.44 8.93 -4.73
N ARG A 42 -9.00 8.70 -5.97
CA ARG A 42 -9.85 8.64 -7.18
C ARG A 42 -9.90 7.25 -7.82
N GLY A 43 -9.46 6.23 -7.10
CA GLY A 43 -9.40 4.87 -7.62
C GLY A 43 -8.38 4.03 -6.89
N ASN A 44 -8.18 2.81 -7.38
CA ASN A 44 -7.17 1.90 -6.85
C ASN A 44 -6.51 1.12 -7.99
N ALA A 45 -5.26 0.75 -7.78
CA ALA A 45 -4.53 -0.16 -8.64
C ALA A 45 -4.23 -1.44 -7.85
N VAL A 46 -4.54 -2.59 -8.43
CA VAL A 46 -4.04 -3.89 -7.96
C VAL A 46 -2.86 -4.22 -8.85
N VAL A 47 -1.68 -4.37 -8.25
CA VAL A 47 -0.42 -4.60 -8.95
C VAL A 47 0.19 -5.93 -8.50
N SER A 48 0.72 -6.67 -9.47
CA SER A 48 1.37 -7.97 -9.30
C SER A 48 2.59 -8.05 -10.23
N GLU A 49 3.39 -9.10 -10.09
CA GLU A 49 4.49 -9.38 -11.02
C GLU A 49 4.03 -9.58 -12.48
N GLU A 50 2.75 -9.92 -12.70
CA GLU A 50 2.20 -10.16 -14.04
C GLU A 50 1.65 -8.90 -14.72
N GLY A 51 1.49 -7.81 -13.97
CA GLY A 51 0.83 -6.60 -14.45
C GLY A 51 0.00 -5.87 -13.40
N ALA A 52 -0.79 -4.91 -13.86
CA ALA A 52 -1.65 -4.08 -13.01
C ALA A 52 -3.08 -3.96 -13.56
N VAL A 53 -4.04 -3.96 -12.64
CA VAL A 53 -5.45 -3.66 -12.89
C VAL A 53 -5.79 -2.35 -12.19
N PHE A 54 -6.33 -1.39 -12.91
CA PHE A 54 -6.86 -0.14 -12.37
C PHE A 54 -8.37 -0.23 -12.27
N LEU A 55 -8.90 0.24 -11.15
CA LEU A 55 -10.31 0.53 -10.93
C LEU A 55 -10.46 2.01 -10.61
N PHE A 56 -11.05 2.76 -11.54
CA PHE A 56 -11.29 4.19 -11.40
C PHE A 56 -12.57 4.47 -10.61
N GLU A 57 -12.69 5.68 -10.05
CA GLU A 57 -13.88 6.12 -9.29
C GLU A 57 -15.20 6.03 -10.08
N ASP A 58 -15.13 6.18 -11.40
CA ASP A 58 -16.29 6.06 -12.31
C ASP A 58 -16.59 4.62 -12.74
N ASN A 59 -16.04 3.63 -12.03
CA ASN A 59 -16.17 2.19 -12.29
C ASN A 59 -15.60 1.74 -13.65
N ARG A 60 -14.77 2.55 -14.30
CA ARG A 60 -13.96 2.07 -15.43
C ARG A 60 -12.83 1.19 -14.91
N MET A 61 -12.37 0.30 -15.78
CA MET A 61 -11.21 -0.55 -15.52
C MET A 61 -10.20 -0.45 -16.67
N ALA A 62 -8.92 -0.59 -16.32
CA ALA A 62 -7.82 -0.74 -17.28
C ALA A 62 -6.91 -1.87 -16.82
N PHE A 63 -6.34 -2.62 -17.77
CA PHE A 63 -5.37 -3.66 -17.49
C PHE A 63 -4.06 -3.36 -18.23
N TYR A 64 -2.96 -3.53 -17.53
CA TYR A 64 -1.60 -3.31 -18.01
C TYR A 64 -0.75 -4.54 -17.77
N LYS A 65 0.03 -4.95 -18.77
CA LYS A 65 1.10 -5.94 -18.66
C LYS A 65 2.35 -5.34 -19.29
N GLY A 66 3.34 -5.00 -18.47
CA GLY A 66 4.36 -4.02 -18.86
C GLY A 66 3.73 -2.65 -19.16
N ASP A 67 4.25 -1.95 -20.17
CA ASP A 67 3.77 -0.64 -20.62
C ASP A 67 2.52 -0.70 -21.52
N VAL A 68 2.12 -1.90 -21.96
CA VAL A 68 1.02 -2.09 -22.90
C VAL A 68 -0.31 -2.29 -22.15
N SER A 69 -1.31 -1.45 -22.49
CA SER A 69 -2.70 -1.70 -22.12
C SER A 69 -3.25 -2.87 -22.94
N VAL A 70 -3.71 -3.94 -22.31
CA VAL A 70 -4.30 -5.08 -23.04
C VAL A 70 -5.78 -4.81 -23.27
N GLU A 71 -6.21 -4.55 -24.52
CA GLU A 71 -7.63 -4.40 -24.85
C GLU A 71 -8.44 -5.67 -24.52
N GLY A 72 -9.11 -5.66 -23.37
CA GLY A 72 -10.22 -6.57 -23.07
C GLY A 72 -11.54 -6.00 -23.61
N ARG A 73 -12.46 -6.87 -24.05
CA ARG A 73 -13.79 -6.47 -24.55
C ARG A 73 -14.62 -5.62 -23.57
N ASP A 74 -14.25 -5.63 -22.28
CA ASP A 74 -14.89 -4.86 -21.20
C ASP A 74 -14.04 -3.66 -20.70
N LEU A 75 -12.92 -3.34 -21.36
CA LEU A 75 -12.14 -2.16 -21.00
C LEU A 75 -12.84 -0.88 -21.45
N ARG A 76 -13.42 -0.19 -20.47
CA ARG A 76 -14.07 1.12 -20.67
C ARG A 76 -13.09 2.28 -20.62
N TYR A 77 -11.81 2.01 -20.40
CA TYR A 77 -10.76 3.01 -20.31
C TYR A 77 -9.90 2.96 -21.59
N PRO A 78 -9.70 4.09 -22.30
CA PRO A 78 -8.90 4.12 -23.51
C PRO A 78 -7.44 3.77 -23.21
N ALA A 79 -6.75 3.17 -24.18
CA ALA A 79 -5.31 2.91 -24.11
C ALA A 79 -4.56 4.23 -23.80
N ARG A 80 -3.89 4.28 -22.65
CA ARG A 80 -3.07 5.40 -22.18
C ARG A 80 -1.80 4.86 -21.53
N PRO A 81 -0.70 5.64 -21.50
CA PRO A 81 0.49 5.28 -20.73
C PRO A 81 0.15 4.91 -19.28
N PHE A 82 0.87 3.96 -18.72
CA PHE A 82 0.67 3.47 -17.35
C PHE A 82 0.77 4.61 -16.31
N SER A 83 1.77 5.48 -16.45
CA SER A 83 1.97 6.66 -15.59
C SER A 83 0.77 7.61 -15.61
N GLU A 84 0.11 7.81 -16.75
CA GLU A 84 -1.11 8.60 -16.84
C GLU A 84 -2.29 7.94 -16.11
N ALA A 85 -2.40 6.61 -16.18
CA ALA A 85 -3.42 5.88 -15.42
C ALA A 85 -3.18 6.02 -13.91
N LEU A 86 -1.93 5.95 -13.44
CA LEU A 86 -1.59 6.20 -12.04
C LEU A 86 -1.92 7.63 -11.59
N ALA A 87 -1.52 8.63 -12.36
CA ALA A 87 -1.85 10.02 -12.07
C ALA A 87 -3.38 10.22 -11.98
N SER A 88 -4.14 9.54 -12.84
CA SER A 88 -5.61 9.68 -12.87
C SER A 88 -6.31 9.14 -11.62
N ILE A 89 -5.77 8.10 -10.97
CA ILE A 89 -6.29 7.62 -9.68
C ILE A 89 -5.82 8.49 -8.49
N GLY A 90 -4.93 9.46 -8.74
CA GLY A 90 -4.42 10.41 -7.75
C GLY A 90 -3.10 10.01 -7.09
N PHE A 91 -2.33 9.12 -7.74
CA PHE A 91 -0.97 8.81 -7.33
C PHE A 91 -0.03 9.98 -7.64
N GLN A 92 0.85 10.33 -6.70
CA GLN A 92 1.67 11.55 -6.74
C GLN A 92 3.15 11.33 -7.05
N GLU A 93 3.60 10.08 -7.08
CA GLU A 93 4.98 9.69 -7.46
C GLU A 93 5.02 9.20 -8.91
N GLU A 94 6.22 8.97 -9.41
CA GLU A 94 6.44 8.46 -10.77
C GLU A 94 6.67 6.94 -10.71
N ALA A 95 5.92 6.21 -11.52
CA ALA A 95 6.19 4.82 -11.88
C ALA A 95 5.77 4.63 -13.34
N GLU A 96 6.67 4.09 -14.15
CA GLU A 96 6.50 3.97 -15.60
C GLU A 96 5.91 2.62 -16.00
N SER A 97 5.97 1.61 -15.13
CA SER A 97 5.45 0.28 -15.41
C SER A 97 4.84 -0.41 -14.17
N PRO A 98 4.00 -1.47 -14.38
CA PRO A 98 3.51 -2.31 -13.29
C PRO A 98 4.61 -2.90 -12.41
N GLU A 99 5.72 -3.32 -13.02
CA GLU A 99 6.86 -3.93 -12.32
C GLU A 99 7.55 -2.94 -11.38
N GLU A 100 7.70 -1.68 -11.83
CA GLU A 100 8.23 -0.62 -10.98
C GLU A 100 7.29 -0.33 -9.81
N LEU A 101 5.99 -0.15 -10.08
CA LEU A 101 5.00 0.07 -9.02
C LEU A 101 4.95 -1.09 -8.03
N TYR A 102 5.07 -2.34 -8.50
CA TYR A 102 5.16 -3.53 -7.65
C TYR A 102 6.36 -3.43 -6.71
N GLY A 103 7.56 -3.17 -7.24
CA GLY A 103 8.78 -3.07 -6.45
C GLY A 103 8.73 -1.93 -5.42
N MET A 104 8.15 -0.78 -5.80
CA MET A 104 7.92 0.33 -4.86
C MET A 104 6.95 -0.07 -3.74
N ALA A 105 5.83 -0.70 -4.08
CA ALA A 105 4.83 -1.13 -3.11
C ALA A 105 5.39 -2.19 -2.15
N GLU A 106 6.13 -3.17 -2.68
CA GLU A 106 6.82 -4.21 -1.91
C GLU A 106 7.83 -3.62 -0.93
N SER A 107 8.67 -2.69 -1.40
CA SER A 107 9.69 -2.04 -0.57
C SER A 107 9.06 -1.30 0.60
N VAL A 108 8.05 -0.46 0.35
CA VAL A 108 7.38 0.32 1.40
C VAL A 108 6.60 -0.60 2.36
N TYR A 109 5.96 -1.65 1.84
CA TYR A 109 5.19 -2.57 2.66
C TYR A 109 6.09 -3.42 3.55
N THR A 110 7.20 -3.93 3.02
CA THR A 110 8.18 -4.74 3.77
C THR A 110 8.81 -3.93 4.89
N ALA A 111 9.25 -2.69 4.61
CA ALA A 111 9.79 -1.79 5.63
C ALA A 111 8.77 -1.51 6.74
N TRP A 112 7.50 -1.33 6.37
CA TRP A 112 6.42 -1.17 7.34
C TRP A 112 6.16 -2.43 8.16
N GLU A 113 6.20 -3.63 7.57
CA GLU A 113 6.05 -4.89 8.32
C GLU A 113 7.17 -5.06 9.35
N GLU A 114 8.42 -4.76 8.98
CA GLU A 114 9.58 -4.81 9.88
C GLU A 114 9.42 -3.82 11.06
N ASP A 115 9.04 -2.57 10.76
CA ASP A 115 8.77 -1.54 11.78
C ASP A 115 7.66 -1.98 12.74
N ILE A 116 6.59 -2.58 12.22
CA ILE A 116 5.46 -3.07 13.03
C ILE A 116 5.87 -4.23 13.92
N GLU A 117 6.66 -5.19 13.43
CA GLU A 117 7.14 -6.30 14.24
C GLU A 117 8.10 -5.84 15.34
N GLU A 118 8.96 -4.85 15.06
CA GLU A 118 9.81 -4.23 16.07
C GLU A 118 8.98 -3.53 17.16
N VAL A 119 7.92 -2.80 16.78
CA VAL A 119 7.00 -2.18 17.73
C VAL A 119 6.27 -3.23 18.58
N LYS A 120 5.77 -4.31 17.96
CA LYS A 120 5.15 -5.43 18.68
C LYS A 120 6.13 -6.10 19.64
N ARG A 121 7.38 -6.31 19.22
CA ARG A 121 8.45 -6.88 20.06
C ARG A 121 8.70 -6.01 21.29
N ARG A 122 8.87 -4.69 21.10
CA ARG A 122 9.04 -3.73 22.21
C ARG A 122 7.85 -3.71 23.16
N LEU A 123 6.63 -3.77 22.61
CA LEU A 123 5.43 -3.85 23.44
C LEU A 123 5.41 -5.15 24.27
N ARG A 124 5.74 -6.30 23.67
CA ARG A 124 5.81 -7.59 24.39
C ARG A 124 6.87 -7.59 25.48
N GLU A 125 8.08 -7.13 25.19
CA GLU A 125 9.19 -7.09 26.15
C GLU A 125 8.91 -6.15 27.32
N ARG A 126 8.19 -5.05 27.08
CA ARG A 126 7.99 -4.00 28.07
C ARG A 126 6.69 -4.13 28.86
N TYR A 127 5.64 -4.72 28.29
CA TYR A 127 4.30 -4.81 28.89
C TYR A 127 3.76 -6.25 29.03
N GLY A 128 4.48 -7.27 28.57
CA GLY A 128 3.97 -8.65 28.48
C GLY A 128 3.14 -8.89 27.22
N GLU A 129 2.54 -10.09 27.07
CA GLU A 129 1.66 -10.39 25.93
C GLU A 129 0.51 -9.37 25.85
N VAL A 130 0.57 -8.49 24.85
CA VAL A 130 -0.56 -7.65 24.48
C VAL A 130 -1.54 -8.59 23.79
N TYR A 131 -2.50 -9.12 24.57
CA TYR A 131 -3.58 -9.96 24.07
C TYR A 131 -4.31 -9.27 22.90
N GLU A 132 -4.60 -10.09 21.89
CA GLU A 132 -5.21 -9.81 20.59
C GLU A 132 -6.50 -8.98 20.65
#